data_AF-A0A1H9B072-F1
#
_entry.id   AF-A0A1H9B072-F1
#
_cell.length_a   1.000
_cell.length_b   1.000
_cell.length_c   1.000
_cell.angle_alpha   90.00
_cell.angle_beta   90.00
_cell.angle_gamma   90.00
#
_symmetry.space_group_name_H-M   'P 1'
#
loop_
_entity.id
_entity.type
_entity.pdbx_description
1 polymer ?
#
loop_
_entity_poly.entity_id
_entity_poly.type
_entity_poly.pdbx_seq_one_letter_code
_entity_poly.pdbx_strand_id
1 'polypeptide(L)'
;MMDVSQLAVSIDAQRHGAMVVIRPHIENPVPLTLQYRMTVNQKSMNGTSSINQQGDVQSGVPANSVSLNLPAGGTCQVHLQVFQENTLVKEVDSACGAAGSQ
;
A
#
# COMPACT_ATOMS: atom_id res chain seq x y z
N MET A 1 -5.34 1.51 -24.91
CA MET A 1 -4.97 2.36 -23.77
C MET A 1 -6.13 2.38 -22.80
N MET A 2 -5.98 1.81 -21.60
CA MET A 2 -7.02 1.89 -20.57
C MET A 2 -7.05 3.30 -20.00
N ASP A 3 -8.24 3.83 -19.72
CA ASP A 3 -8.40 5.17 -19.16
C ASP A 3 -8.09 5.14 -17.65
N VAL A 4 -6.95 5.74 -17.29
CA VAL A 4 -6.49 5.92 -15.91
C VAL A 4 -6.61 7.38 -15.46
N SER A 5 -7.30 8.24 -16.22
CA SER A 5 -7.43 9.68 -15.92
C SER A 5 -8.12 9.95 -14.58
N GLN A 6 -8.97 9.03 -14.14
CA GLN A 6 -9.73 9.09 -12.89
C GLN A 6 -9.23 8.08 -11.85
N LEU A 7 -8.03 7.51 -12.06
CA LEU A 7 -7.44 6.54 -11.15
C LEU A 7 -7.17 7.16 -9.78
N ALA A 8 -7.87 6.67 -8.76
CA ALA A 8 -7.55 6.91 -7.35
C ALA A 8 -6.72 5.76 -6.80
N VAL A 9 -5.72 6.09 -5.98
CA VAL A 9 -4.82 5.11 -5.35
C VAL A 9 -4.68 5.48 -3.88
N SER A 10 -4.83 4.49 -3.01
CA SER A 10 -4.65 4.63 -1.56
C SER A 10 -3.89 3.43 -0.98
N ILE A 11 -3.43 3.62 0.25
CA ILE A 11 -2.83 2.57 1.08
C ILE A 11 -3.72 2.43 2.31
N ASP A 12 -4.38 1.29 2.44
CA ASP A 12 -5.20 0.97 3.60
C ASP A 12 -4.31 0.31 4.65
N ALA A 13 -4.09 1.00 5.76
CA ALA A 13 -3.31 0.49 6.90
C ALA A 13 -4.22 0.30 8.11
N GLN A 14 -4.34 -0.94 8.59
CA GLN A 14 -5.13 -1.30 9.77
C GLN A 14 -4.22 -1.84 10.87
N ARG A 15 -4.33 -1.27 12.08
CA ARG A 15 -3.55 -1.70 13.23
C ARG A 15 -4.41 -2.47 14.22
N HIS A 16 -3.94 -3.66 14.59
CA HIS A 16 -4.51 -4.53 15.62
C HIS A 16 -3.44 -4.81 16.68
N GLY A 17 -3.37 -3.96 17.70
CA GLY A 17 -2.30 -4.01 18.70
C GLY A 17 -0.94 -3.66 18.07
N ALA A 18 0.02 -4.59 18.15
CA ALA A 18 1.33 -4.44 17.50
C ALA A 18 1.33 -4.90 16.04
N MET A 19 0.29 -5.60 15.58
CA MET A 19 0.19 -6.04 14.19
C MET A 19 -0.37 -4.91 13.33
N VAL A 20 0.23 -4.66 12.18
CA VAL A 20 -0.29 -3.76 11.15
C VAL A 20 -0.45 -4.51 9.85
N VAL A 21 -1.63 -4.39 9.25
CA VAL A 21 -1.97 -4.96 7.94
C VAL A 21 -2.07 -3.81 6.94
N ILE A 22 -1.34 -3.91 5.84
CA ILE A 22 -1.22 -2.88 4.81
C ILE A 22 -1.69 -3.47 3.49
N ARG A 23 -2.60 -2.78 2.80
CA ARG A 23 -3.15 -3.20 1.51
C ARG A 23 -3.10 -2.04 0.52
N PRO A 24 -2.56 -2.23 -0.71
CA PRO A 24 -2.80 -1.27 -1.78
C PRO A 24 -4.26 -1.34 -2.21
N HIS A 25 -4.83 -0.19 -2.54
CA HIS A 25 -6.19 -0.10 -3.04
C HIS A 25 -6.23 0.88 -4.20
N ILE A 26 -7.00 0.53 -5.23
CA ILE A 26 -7.25 1.41 -6.37
C ILE A 26 -8.74 1.48 -6.65
N GLU A 27 -9.17 2.64 -7.12
CA GLU A 27 -10.53 2.89 -7.57
C GLU A 27 -10.49 3.56 -8.94
N ASN A 28 -11.39 3.15 -9.83
CA ASN A 28 -11.57 3.76 -11.13
C ASN A 28 -13.01 3.51 -11.62
N PRO A 29 -13.65 4.47 -12.33
CA PRO A 29 -15.02 4.27 -12.83
C PRO A 29 -15.18 3.08 -13.75
N VAL A 30 -14.12 2.70 -14.47
CA VAL A 30 -14.07 1.49 -15.31
C VAL A 30 -13.16 0.47 -14.62
N PRO A 31 -13.60 -0.78 -14.43
CA PRO A 31 -12.78 -1.83 -13.83
C PRO A 31 -11.45 -1.99 -14.56
N LEU A 32 -10.35 -1.96 -13.80
CA LEU A 32 -9.01 -2.14 -14.33
C LEU A 32 -8.16 -2.98 -13.40
N THR A 33 -7.16 -3.62 -13.99
CA THR A 33 -6.12 -4.39 -13.30
C THR A 33 -4.79 -3.73 -13.63
N LEU A 34 -4.07 -3.30 -12.60
CA LEU A 34 -2.77 -2.65 -12.74
C LEU A 34 -1.72 -3.38 -11.94
N GLN A 35 -0.48 -3.28 -12.39
CA GLN A 35 0.66 -3.80 -11.64
C GLN A 35 1.00 -2.82 -10.53
N TYR A 36 1.38 -3.31 -9.36
CA TYR A 36 1.90 -2.48 -8.28
C TYR A 36 3.26 -2.98 -7.78
N ARG A 37 4.02 -2.06 -7.20
CA ARG A 37 5.20 -2.32 -6.38
C ARG A 37 5.03 -1.56 -5.07
N MET A 38 5.11 -2.27 -3.95
CA MET A 38 4.97 -1.72 -2.62
C MET A 38 6.22 -2.01 -1.81
N THR A 39 6.85 -0.97 -1.30
CA THR A 39 7.97 -1.05 -0.36
C THR A 39 7.48 -0.58 1.01
N VAL A 40 7.62 -1.44 2.02
CA VAL A 40 7.30 -1.10 3.41
C VAL A 40 8.58 -1.11 4.22
N ASN A 41 8.95 0.04 4.78
CA ASN A 41 10.09 0.19 5.66
C ASN A 41 9.60 0.42 7.07
N GLN A 42 10.03 -0.41 8.02
CA GLN A 42 9.76 -0.20 9.44
C GLN A 42 11.05 -0.10 10.24
N LYS A 43 11.03 0.73 11.27
CA LYS A 43 12.12 0.92 12.22
C LYS A 43 11.57 0.84 13.63
N SER A 44 12.20 0.03 14.47
CA SER A 44 11.85 -0.12 15.88
C SER A 44 13.10 -0.27 16.74
N MET A 45 12.95 -0.37 18.06
CA MET A 45 14.06 -0.71 18.97
C MET A 45 14.67 -2.08 18.65
N ASN A 46 13.91 -2.97 18.01
CA ASN A 46 14.37 -4.31 17.63
C ASN A 46 15.09 -4.33 16.27
N GLY A 47 15.23 -3.18 15.60
CA GLY A 47 15.92 -3.04 14.32
C GLY A 47 15.05 -2.44 13.21
N THR A 48 15.63 -2.43 12.00
CA THR A 48 14.99 -1.97 10.77
C THR A 48 14.67 -3.18 9.89
N SER A 49 13.50 -3.18 9.25
CA SER A 49 13.18 -4.17 8.21
C SER A 49 12.50 -3.49 7.03
N SER A 50 12.66 -4.10 5.86
CA SER A 50 12.10 -3.65 4.60
C SER A 50 11.41 -4.83 3.90
N ILE A 51 10.21 -4.61 3.39
CA ILE A 51 9.43 -5.59 2.65
C ILE A 51 9.16 -5.00 1.27
N ASN A 52 9.48 -5.75 0.22
CA ASN A 52 9.13 -5.41 -1.15
C ASN A 52 8.11 -6.44 -1.67
N GLN A 53 6.93 -5.97 -2.04
CA GLN A 53 5.88 -6.77 -2.63
C GLN A 53 5.50 -6.21 -4.00
N GLN A 54 5.25 -7.09 -4.96
CA GLN A 54 4.74 -6.73 -6.27
C GLN A 54 3.64 -7.70 -6.68
N GLY A 55 2.75 -7.23 -7.55
CA GLY A 55 1.67 -8.06 -8.08
C GLY A 55 0.67 -7.21 -8.84
N ASP A 56 -0.52 -7.76 -9.03
CA ASP A 56 -1.64 -7.04 -9.64
C ASP A 56 -2.63 -6.57 -8.57
N VAL A 57 -3.25 -5.43 -8.83
CA VAL A 57 -4.32 -4.84 -8.02
C VAL A 57 -5.48 -4.46 -8.94
N GLN A 58 -6.70 -4.78 -8.49
CA GLN A 58 -7.94 -4.61 -9.25
C GLN A 58 -8.82 -3.54 -8.62
N SER A 59 -9.47 -2.71 -9.43
CA SER A 59 -10.40 -1.68 -8.94
C SER A 59 -11.54 -2.27 -8.12
N GLY A 60 -11.79 -1.71 -6.93
CA GLY A 60 -12.88 -2.15 -6.05
C GLY A 60 -12.69 -3.54 -5.43
N VAL A 61 -11.53 -4.18 -5.62
CA VAL A 61 -11.23 -5.51 -5.06
C VAL A 61 -10.09 -5.40 -4.06
N PRO A 62 -10.22 -5.99 -2.85
CA PRO A 62 -9.14 -6.01 -1.87
C PRO A 62 -7.88 -6.70 -2.44
N ALA A 63 -6.75 -6.00 -2.41
CA ALA A 63 -5.48 -6.56 -2.84
C ALA A 63 -4.83 -7.46 -1.79
N ASN A 64 -3.76 -8.14 -2.22
CA ASN A 64 -2.84 -8.84 -1.31
C ASN A 64 -2.29 -7.87 -0.25
N SER A 65 -2.18 -8.37 0.98
CA SER A 65 -1.74 -7.57 2.12
C SER A 65 -0.31 -7.89 2.55
N VAL A 66 0.42 -6.87 3.01
CA VAL A 66 1.60 -7.04 3.88
C VAL A 66 1.15 -6.99 5.33
N SER A 67 1.62 -7.94 6.13
CA SER A 67 1.46 -7.90 7.59
C SER A 67 2.81 -7.72 8.25
N LEU A 68 2.90 -6.80 9.19
CA LEU A 68 4.11 -6.55 9.96
C LEU A 68 3.82 -6.37 11.44
N ASN A 69 4.81 -6.73 12.26
CA ASN A 69 4.78 -6.48 13.70
C ASN A 69 5.52 -5.18 13.98
N LEU A 70 4.77 -4.12 14.28
CA LEU A 70 5.25 -2.79 14.63
C LEU A 70 4.94 -2.51 16.10
N PRO A 71 5.88 -2.75 17.03
CA PRO A 71 5.69 -2.44 18.44
C PRO A 71 5.49 -0.92 18.67
N ALA A 72 5.01 -0.56 19.86
CA ALA A 72 4.87 0.84 20.26
C ALA A 72 6.23 1.58 20.15
N GLY A 73 6.20 2.82 19.64
CA GLY A 73 7.40 3.61 19.37
C GLY A 73 8.14 3.27 18.08
N GLY A 74 7.69 2.27 17.31
CA GLY A 74 8.20 2.02 15.96
C GLY A 74 7.64 2.99 14.92
N THR A 75 8.42 3.32 13.90
CA THR A 75 7.98 4.06 12.71
C THR A 75 7.84 3.13 11.51
N CYS A 76 6.94 3.46 10.60
CA CYS A 76 6.69 2.65 9.42
C CYS A 76 6.24 3.54 8.26
N GLN A 77 6.89 3.37 7.12
CA GLN A 77 6.66 4.09 5.88
C GLN A 77 6.36 3.10 4.78
N VAL A 78 5.31 3.37 4.01
CA VAL A 78 4.88 2.62 2.84
C VAL A 78 5.06 3.51 1.63
N HIS A 79 5.68 2.95 0.61
CA HIS A 79 5.80 3.54 -0.72
C HIS A 79 5.10 2.62 -1.70
N LEU A 80 4.10 3.12 -2.41
CA LEU A 80 3.31 2.35 -3.37
C LEU A 80 3.39 3.00 -4.74
N GLN A 81 3.83 2.21 -5.72
CA GLN A 81 3.89 2.57 -7.13
C GLN A 81 2.90 1.70 -7.91
N VAL A 82 2.13 2.31 -8.80
CA VAL A 82 1.16 1.64 -9.68
C VAL A 82 1.53 1.87 -11.13
N PHE A 83 1.50 0.81 -11.93
CA PHE A 83 1.98 0.77 -13.31
C PHE A 83 0.91 0.27 -14.28
N GLN A 84 0.88 0.89 -15.46
CA GLN A 84 0.18 0.40 -16.64
C GLN A 84 1.22 0.00 -17.68
N GLU A 85 1.28 -1.28 -18.06
CA GLU A 85 2.21 -1.77 -19.09
C GLU A 85 3.66 -1.28 -18.85
N ASN A 86 4.11 -1.37 -17.60
CA ASN A 86 5.43 -0.92 -17.12
C ASN A 86 5.65 0.62 -17.07
N THR A 87 4.64 1.43 -17.39
CA THR A 87 4.65 2.89 -17.21
C THR A 87 4.10 3.24 -15.83
N LEU A 88 4.85 3.99 -15.03
CA LEU A 88 4.38 4.48 -13.73
C LEU A 88 3.22 5.48 -13.96
N VAL A 89 2.04 5.17 -13.42
CA VAL A 89 0.83 6.02 -13.55
C VAL A 89 0.51 6.77 -12.26
N LYS A 90 0.86 6.21 -11.11
CA LYS A 90 0.65 6.84 -9.81
C LYS A 90 1.64 6.33 -8.78
N GLU A 91 1.99 7.19 -7.84
CA GLU A 91 2.79 6.88 -6.67
C GLU A 91 2.19 7.56 -5.45
N VAL A 92 2.17 6.85 -4.33
CA VAL A 92 1.69 7.36 -3.05
C VAL A 92 2.58 6.87 -1.91
N ASP A 93 2.85 7.76 -0.96
CA ASP A 93 3.53 7.43 0.29
C ASP A 93 2.53 7.52 1.46
N SER A 94 2.66 6.63 2.43
CA SER A 94 1.83 6.63 3.64
C SER A 94 2.61 6.14 4.86
N ALA A 95 2.17 6.57 6.05
CA ALA A 95 2.64 6.00 7.30
C ALA A 95 1.70 4.87 7.74
N CYS A 96 2.24 3.77 8.25
CA CYS A 96 1.44 2.59 8.62
C CYS A 96 0.58 2.80 9.89
N GLY A 97 0.62 4.00 10.49
CA GLY A 97 -0.07 4.38 11.72
C GLY A 97 -1.05 5.54 11.61
N ALA A 98 -1.37 6.00 10.39
CA ALA A 98 -2.30 7.09 10.16
C ALA A 98 -3.50 6.63 9.29
N ALA A 99 -4.34 5.75 9.83
CA ALA A 99 -5.71 5.58 9.34
C ALA A 99 -6.57 4.94 10.45
N GLY A 100 -7.30 5.78 11.18
CA GLY A 100 -8.22 5.32 12.22
C GLY A 100 -8.49 6.33 13.33
N SER A 101 -8.73 7.60 13.00
CA SER A 101 -9.57 8.45 13.86
C SER A 101 -10.96 8.52 13.23
N GLN A 102 -11.79 7.54 13.61
CA GLN A 102 -13.23 7.71 13.68
C GLN A 102 -13.60 7.85 15.15
#